data_AF-A2E137-F1
#
_entry.id   AF-A2E137-F1
#
_cell.length_a   1.000
_cell.length_b   1.000
_cell.length_c   1.000
_cell.angle_alpha   90.00
_cell.angle_beta   90.00
_cell.angle_gamma   90.00
#
_symmetry.space_group_name_H-M   'P 1'
#
loop_
_entity.id
_entity.type
_entity.pdbx_description
1 polymer ?
#
loop_
_entity_poly.entity_id
_entity_poly.type
_entity_poly.pdbx_seq_one_letter_code
_entity_poly.pdbx_strand_id
1 'polypeptide(L)'
;MHRKRERDNEIARVQQRVSGFNPQCSDAWAGLCQHFGSKITQDELVSIAEAIKPYAQVKLDRDARRRKSVILKWYQDNWAQISKYIKYVVLEDDSSA
;
A
#
# COMPACT_ATOMS: atom_id res chain seq x y z
N MET A 1 20.89 -0.42 -25.72
CA MET A 1 19.98 -1.59 -25.60
C MET A 1 19.84 -2.13 -24.17
N HIS A 2 20.79 -1.91 -23.25
CA HIS A 2 20.73 -2.38 -21.85
C HIS A 2 19.49 -1.88 -21.07
N ARG A 3 19.17 -0.58 -21.19
CA ARG A 3 18.10 0.10 -20.43
C ARG A 3 16.68 -0.41 -20.69
N LYS A 4 16.43 -1.07 -21.83
CA LYS A 4 15.10 -1.62 -22.18
C LYS A 4 14.84 -2.93 -21.43
N ARG A 5 15.84 -3.82 -21.38
CA ARG A 5 15.74 -5.14 -20.75
C ARG A 5 15.55 -5.05 -19.23
N GLU A 6 16.17 -4.06 -18.59
CA GLU A 6 15.99 -3.80 -17.15
C GLU A 6 14.57 -3.33 -16.81
N ARG A 7 13.98 -2.49 -17.68
CA ARG A 7 12.60 -2.03 -17.54
C ARG A 7 11.61 -3.19 -17.66
N ASP A 8 11.82 -4.07 -18.65
CA ASP A 8 10.94 -5.22 -18.88
C ASP A 8 10.98 -6.19 -17.67
N ASN A 9 12.16 -6.37 -17.07
CA ASN A 9 12.32 -7.16 -15.84
C ASN A 9 11.63 -6.52 -14.62
N GLU A 10 11.67 -5.18 -14.49
CA GLU A 10 10.96 -4.46 -13.42
C GLU A 10 9.44 -4.63 -13.56
N ILE A 11 8.91 -4.45 -14.78
CA ILE A 11 7.48 -4.61 -15.06
C ILE A 11 7.03 -6.04 -14.75
N ALA A 12 7.76 -7.04 -15.22
CA ALA A 12 7.43 -8.45 -14.98
C ALA A 12 7.40 -8.79 -13.49
N ARG A 13 8.36 -8.28 -12.70
CA ARG A 13 8.41 -8.48 -11.24
C ARG A 13 7.20 -7.87 -10.54
N VAL A 14 6.84 -6.64 -10.91
CA VAL A 14 5.67 -5.96 -10.34
C VAL A 14 4.39 -6.71 -10.69
N GLN A 15 4.23 -7.10 -11.95
CA GLN A 15 3.08 -7.87 -12.42
C GLN A 15 2.95 -9.21 -11.69
N GLN A 16 4.06 -9.93 -11.50
CA GLN A 16 4.05 -11.18 -10.75
C GLN A 16 3.58 -10.99 -9.31
N ARG A 17 4.01 -9.91 -8.65
CA ARG A 17 3.63 -9.63 -7.25
C ARG A 17 2.14 -9.30 -7.08
N VAL A 18 1.55 -8.57 -8.01
CA VAL A 18 0.13 -8.23 -7.98
C VAL A 18 -0.74 -9.25 -8.74
N SER A 19 -0.13 -10.30 -9.28
CA SER A 19 -0.84 -11.33 -10.03
C SER A 19 -1.87 -12.01 -9.13
N GLY A 20 -3.11 -12.12 -9.62
CA GLY A 20 -4.23 -12.69 -8.86
C GLY A 20 -4.73 -11.84 -7.70
N PHE A 21 -4.18 -10.64 -7.47
CA PHE A 21 -4.69 -9.73 -6.44
C PHE A 21 -5.86 -8.92 -6.98
N ASN A 22 -7.03 -9.06 -6.34
CA ASN A 22 -8.17 -8.19 -6.57
C ASN A 22 -8.37 -7.25 -5.37
N PRO A 23 -8.11 -5.94 -5.50
CA PRO A 23 -8.31 -4.97 -4.42
C PRO A 23 -9.76 -4.91 -3.94
N GLN A 24 -10.74 -5.16 -4.80
CA GLN A 24 -12.16 -5.06 -4.44
C GLN A 24 -12.62 -6.18 -3.50
N CYS A 25 -11.90 -7.30 -3.47
CA CYS A 25 -12.17 -8.44 -2.59
C CYS A 25 -11.19 -8.50 -1.40
N SER A 26 -10.41 -7.45 -1.17
CA SER A 26 -9.38 -7.41 -0.14
C SER A 26 -9.96 -6.92 1.18
N ASP A 27 -9.81 -7.72 2.24
CA ASP A 27 -10.13 -7.31 3.61
C ASP A 27 -9.39 -6.04 4.01
N ALA A 28 -8.14 -5.94 3.56
CA ALA A 28 -7.33 -4.77 3.80
C ALA A 28 -7.89 -3.52 3.14
N TRP A 29 -8.33 -3.61 1.87
CA TRP A 29 -8.96 -2.49 1.19
C TRP A 29 -10.29 -2.08 1.84
N ALA A 30 -11.11 -3.05 2.23
CA ALA A 30 -12.36 -2.79 2.93
C ALA A 30 -12.13 -2.05 4.27
N GLY A 31 -11.16 -2.52 5.07
CA GLY A 31 -10.81 -1.88 6.34
C GLY A 31 -10.22 -0.48 6.16
N LEU A 32 -9.33 -0.29 5.17
CA LEU A 32 -8.78 1.03 4.84
C LEU A 32 -9.89 2.00 4.41
N CYS A 33 -10.81 1.56 3.56
CA CYS A 33 -11.95 2.38 3.12
C CYS A 33 -12.89 2.74 4.26
N GLN A 34 -13.10 1.82 5.21
CA GLN A 34 -13.94 2.06 6.38
C GLN A 34 -13.34 3.13 7.31
N HIS A 35 -12.01 3.14 7.47
CA HIS A 35 -11.33 4.06 8.38
C HIS A 35 -10.96 5.41 7.75
N PHE A 36 -10.51 5.42 6.49
CA PHE A 36 -9.95 6.61 5.82
C PHE A 36 -10.78 7.08 4.62
N GLY A 37 -11.85 6.36 4.28
CA GLY A 37 -12.69 6.65 3.12
C GLY A 37 -12.21 6.00 1.82
N SER A 38 -13.12 5.88 0.85
CA SER A 38 -12.87 5.19 -0.42
C SER A 38 -12.01 5.97 -1.42
N LYS A 39 -11.75 7.26 -1.15
CA LYS A 39 -10.97 8.16 -2.01
C LYS A 39 -9.49 8.25 -1.62
N ILE A 40 -9.03 7.40 -0.71
CA ILE A 40 -7.63 7.39 -0.26
C ILE A 40 -6.64 7.25 -1.43
N THR A 41 -5.69 8.16 -1.48
CA THR A 41 -4.65 8.29 -2.51
C THR A 41 -3.48 7.34 -2.24
N GLN A 42 -2.58 7.21 -3.22
CA GLN A 42 -1.36 6.42 -3.02
C GLN A 42 -0.47 7.03 -1.94
N ASP A 43 -0.29 8.35 -1.95
CA ASP A 43 0.57 9.03 -0.98
C ASP A 43 0.03 8.88 0.45
N GLU A 44 -1.28 9.00 0.65
CA GLU A 44 -1.91 8.73 1.95
C GLU A 44 -1.69 7.27 2.39
N LEU A 45 -1.88 6.31 1.48
CA LEU A 45 -1.61 4.89 1.77
C LEU A 45 -0.15 4.67 2.18
N VAL A 46 0.81 5.37 1.56
CA VAL A 46 2.23 5.32 1.92
C VAL A 46 2.47 5.96 3.28
N SER A 47 1.90 7.13 3.55
CA SER A 47 2.03 7.82 4.84
C SER A 47 1.50 6.96 5.99
N ILE A 48 0.33 6.33 5.83
CA ILE A 48 -0.21 5.38 6.81
C ILE A 48 0.75 4.20 7.00
N ALA A 49 1.28 3.65 5.91
CA ALA A 49 2.18 2.49 5.99
C ALA A 49 3.48 2.84 6.72
N GLU A 50 4.03 4.04 6.48
CA GLU A 50 5.22 4.55 7.16
C GLU A 50 5.00 4.76 8.64
N ALA A 51 3.81 5.24 9.03
CA ALA A 51 3.42 5.40 10.43
C ALA A 51 3.24 4.04 11.13
N ILE A 52 2.65 3.05 10.47
CA ILE A 52 2.31 1.76 11.09
C ILE A 52 3.48 0.77 11.10
N LYS A 53 4.34 0.76 10.07
CA LYS A 53 5.40 -0.25 9.93
C LYS A 53 6.32 -0.44 11.16
N PRO A 54 6.73 0.58 11.95
CA PRO A 54 7.56 0.35 13.13
C PRO A 54 6.82 -0.45 14.22
N TYR A 55 5.51 -0.27 14.34
CA TYR A 55 4.68 -0.94 15.35
C TYR A 55 4.26 -2.35 14.91
N ALA A 56 3.97 -2.52 13.62
CA ALA A 56 3.57 -3.80 13.05
C ALA A 56 4.77 -4.73 12.72
N GLN A 57 6.02 -4.29 12.93
CA GLN A 57 7.25 -5.03 12.63
C GLN A 57 7.37 -5.51 11.17
N VAL A 58 6.78 -4.75 10.24
CA VAL A 58 6.81 -5.03 8.79
C VAL A 58 7.74 -4.07 8.07
N LYS A 59 8.22 -4.46 6.88
CA LYS A 59 9.04 -3.60 6.03
C LYS A 59 8.21 -3.08 4.85
N LEU A 60 8.27 -1.78 4.59
CA LEU A 60 7.69 -1.17 3.39
C LEU A 60 8.75 -1.00 2.31
N ASP A 61 8.64 -1.82 1.26
CA ASP A 61 9.58 -1.84 0.14
C ASP A 61 9.34 -0.71 -0.88
N ARG A 62 10.31 -0.52 -1.77
CA ARG A 62 10.33 0.58 -2.75
C ARG A 62 9.20 0.49 -3.77
N ASP A 63 8.79 -0.72 -4.17
CA ASP A 63 7.73 -0.87 -5.18
C ASP A 63 6.36 -0.54 -4.59
N ALA A 64 6.12 -0.91 -3.33
CA ALA A 64 4.93 -0.49 -2.59
C ALA A 64 4.82 1.04 -2.51
N ARG A 65 5.91 1.75 -2.22
CA ARG A 65 5.91 3.23 -2.19
C ARG A 65 5.54 3.88 -3.53
N ARG A 66 5.79 3.20 -4.64
CA ARG A 66 5.72 3.76 -6.00
C ARG A 66 4.43 3.47 -6.74
N ARG A 67 3.68 2.45 -6.33
CA ARG A 67 2.53 1.95 -7.11
C ARG A 67 1.37 1.58 -6.20
N LYS A 68 0.22 2.21 -6.43
CA LYS A 68 -1.02 1.96 -5.68
C LYS A 68 -1.40 0.47 -5.63
N SER A 69 -1.30 -0.27 -6.73
CA SER A 69 -1.60 -1.72 -6.75
C SER A 69 -0.68 -2.54 -5.85
N VAL A 70 0.61 -2.17 -5.77
CA VAL A 70 1.60 -2.89 -4.97
C VAL A 70 1.44 -2.60 -3.48
N ILE A 71 1.16 -1.34 -3.10
CA ILE A 71 0.91 -1.03 -1.69
C ILE A 71 -0.38 -1.66 -1.18
N LEU A 72 -1.43 -1.73 -2.00
CA LEU A 72 -2.66 -2.42 -1.63
C LEU A 72 -2.42 -3.93 -1.40
N LYS A 73 -1.63 -4.56 -2.26
CA LYS A 73 -1.20 -5.95 -2.06
C LYS A 73 -0.37 -6.10 -0.79
N TRP A 74 0.55 -5.18 -0.53
CA TRP A 74 1.35 -5.16 0.69
C TRP A 74 0.48 -5.05 1.95
N TYR A 75 -0.55 -4.21 1.93
CA TYR A 75 -1.53 -4.13 3.02
C TYR A 75 -2.27 -5.46 3.22
N GLN A 76 -2.74 -6.09 2.14
CA GLN A 76 -3.39 -7.41 2.21
C GLN A 76 -2.46 -8.48 2.80
N ASP A 77 -1.22 -8.52 2.35
CA ASP A 77 -0.22 -9.52 2.79
C ASP A 77 0.15 -9.37 4.27
N ASN A 78 0.04 -8.15 4.80
CA ASN A 78 0.41 -7.82 6.17
C ASN A 78 -0.81 -7.49 7.05
N TRP A 79 -2.02 -7.78 6.58
CA TRP A 79 -3.26 -7.29 7.21
C TRP A 79 -3.42 -7.74 8.67
N ALA A 80 -3.05 -8.98 8.97
CA ALA A 80 -3.09 -9.53 10.32
C ALA A 80 -2.21 -8.75 11.33
N GLN A 81 -1.13 -8.14 10.86
CA GLN A 81 -0.24 -7.31 11.66
C GLN A 81 -0.70 -5.85 11.67
N ILE A 82 -1.09 -5.31 10.50
CA ILE A 82 -1.41 -3.89 10.32
C ILE A 82 -2.77 -3.49 10.91
N SER A 83 -3.80 -4.33 10.76
CA SER A 83 -5.19 -4.01 11.12
C SER A 83 -5.36 -3.53 12.56
N LYS A 84 -4.55 -4.05 13.49
CA LYS A 84 -4.55 -3.67 14.91
C LYS A 84 -4.18 -2.21 15.15
N TYR A 85 -3.42 -1.61 14.23
CA TYR A 85 -2.85 -0.28 14.38
C TYR A 85 -3.60 0.81 13.59
N ILE A 86 -4.40 0.43 12.59
CA ILE A 86 -5.09 1.36 11.69
C ILE A 86 -5.95 2.38 12.44
N LYS A 87 -6.66 1.94 13.49
CA LYS A 87 -7.52 2.80 14.30
C LYS A 87 -6.79 3.91 15.08
N TYR A 88 -5.46 3.83 15.17
CA TYR A 88 -4.64 4.85 15.84
C TYR A 88 -4.03 5.86 14.88
N VAL A 89 -4.21 5.68 13.57
CA VAL A 89 -3.71 6.62 12.57
C VAL A 89 -4.80 7.64 12.24
N VAL A 90 -4.43 8.91 12.30
CA VAL A 90 -5.27 10.03 11.86
C VAL A 90 -4.57 10.68 10.67
N LEU A 91 -5.31 10.89 9.58
CA LEU A 91 -4.86 11.69 8.45
C LEU A 91 -5.30 13.13 8.71
N GLU A 92 -4.32 14.03 8.82
CA GLU A 92 -4.59 15.46 8.85
C GLU A 92 -4.49 15.98 7.41
N ASP A 93 -5.59 16.53 6.91
CA ASP A 93 -5.60 17.25 5.65
C ASP A 93 -5.07 18.65 5.92
N ASP A 94 -3.96 19.02 5.31
CA ASP A 94 -3.44 20.40 5.34
C ASP A 94 -4.30 21.26 4.41
N SER A 95 -5.58 21.40 4.73
CA SER A 95 -6.47 22.42 4.19
C SER A 95 -6.13 23.77 4.85
N SER A 96 -4.88 24.21 4.73
CA SER A 96 -4.46 25.57 5.03
C SER A 96 -4.58 26.39 3.74
N ALA A 97 -5.78 26.89 3.46
CA ALA A 97 -6.03 27.90 2.43
C ALA A 97 -6.47 29.21 3.09
#